data_AF-A0A958TIL0-F1
#
_entry.id   AF-A0A958TIL0-F1
#
_cell.length_a   1.000
_cell.length_b   1.000
_cell.length_c   1.000
_cell.angle_alpha   90.00
_cell.angle_beta   90.00
_cell.angle_gamma   90.00
#
_symmetry.space_group_name_H-M   'P 1'
#
loop_
_entity.id
_entity.type
_entity.pdbx_description
1 polymer ?
#
loop_
_entity_poly.entity_id
_entity_poly.type
_entity_poly.pdbx_seq_one_letter_code
_entity_poly.pdbx_strand_id
1 'polypeptide(L)'
;QPQKLLFAAFLALVVFGLLYLYLKKSQSKIALKVRQFFIGLLEGVLSIFKMQHKGPFIFHTLFIWVMYLLMFYVTTLAVKDLHGVSTGAILIAFIAGSFTIAATNGGIFVYPLAIGAAFGLFDIAEHPSIAFGWIMWSSQTLMIIILGSLSFLFLPIYNRRK
;
A
#
# COMPACT_ATOMS: atom_id res chain seq x y z
N GLN A 1 12.31 -2.14 -28.46
CA GLN A 1 11.88 -2.02 -27.05
C GLN A 1 10.73 -2.96 -26.64
N PRO A 2 9.73 -3.33 -27.48
CA PRO A 2 8.64 -4.23 -27.04
C PRO A 2 9.04 -5.72 -26.95
N GLN A 3 9.96 -6.20 -27.79
CA GLN A 3 10.38 -7.61 -27.78
C GLN A 3 11.07 -8.04 -26.48
N LYS A 4 11.82 -7.13 -25.83
CA LYS A 4 12.46 -7.40 -24.51
C LYS A 4 11.41 -7.50 -23.40
N LEU A 5 10.37 -6.67 -23.45
CA LEU A 5 9.25 -6.73 -22.50
C LEU A 5 8.41 -7.99 -22.68
N LEU A 6 8.13 -8.38 -23.93
CA LEU A 6 7.42 -9.62 -24.25
C LEU A 6 8.22 -10.86 -23.81
N PHE A 7 9.53 -10.86 -24.04
CA PHE A 7 10.41 -11.93 -23.57
C PHE A 7 10.47 -12.01 -22.04
N ALA A 8 10.58 -10.87 -21.34
CA ALA A 8 10.55 -10.82 -19.89
C ALA A 8 9.21 -11.31 -19.31
N ALA A 9 8.09 -10.92 -19.93
CA ALA A 9 6.76 -11.39 -19.54
C ALA A 9 6.60 -12.91 -19.73
N PHE A 10 7.10 -13.45 -20.85
CA PHE A 10 7.10 -14.89 -21.10
C PHE A 10 7.96 -15.64 -20.08
N LEU A 11 9.16 -15.14 -19.78
CA LEU A 11 10.05 -15.74 -18.79
C LEU A 11 9.41 -15.74 -17.39
N ALA A 12 8.78 -14.63 -17.01
CA ALA A 12 8.05 -14.52 -15.75
C ALA A 12 6.90 -15.55 -15.68
N LEU A 13 6.14 -15.71 -16.76
CA LEU A 13 5.06 -16.71 -16.85
C LEU A 13 5.57 -18.14 -16.70
N VAL A 14 6.69 -18.49 -17.36
CA VAL A 14 7.30 -19.82 -17.26
C VAL A 14 7.80 -20.08 -15.83
N VAL A 15 8.49 -19.12 -15.23
CA VAL A 15 8.97 -19.22 -13.83
C VAL A 15 7.79 -19.37 -12.87
N PHE A 16 6.73 -18.58 -13.05
CA PHE A 16 5.53 -18.65 -12.23
C PHE A 16 4.81 -20.00 -12.39
N GLY A 17 4.74 -20.53 -13.61
CA GLY A 17 4.17 -21.84 -13.92
C GLY A 17 4.96 -22.99 -13.28
N LEU A 18 6.29 -22.94 -13.35
CA LEU A 18 7.16 -23.92 -12.69
C LEU A 18 7.05 -23.84 -11.16
N LEU A 19 6.99 -22.64 -10.59
CA LEU A 19 6.74 -22.40 -9.16
C LEU A 19 5.39 -22.98 -8.73
N TYR A 20 4.34 -22.75 -9.51
CA TYR A 20 3.01 -23.29 -9.25
C TYR A 20 3.01 -24.83 -9.27
N LEU A 21 3.64 -25.45 -10.28
CA LEU A 21 3.76 -26.91 -10.37
C LEU A 21 4.57 -27.49 -9.20
N TYR A 22 5.66 -26.83 -8.81
CA TYR A 22 6.47 -27.21 -7.66
C TYR A 22 5.67 -27.11 -6.36
N LEU A 23 4.97 -26.00 -6.13
CA LEU A 23 4.11 -25.79 -4.96
C LEU A 23 2.95 -26.80 -4.88
N LYS A 24 2.44 -27.25 -6.03
CA LYS A 24 1.34 -28.24 -6.09
C LYS A 24 1.81 -29.68 -5.83
N LYS A 25 2.99 -30.06 -6.32
CA LYS A 25 3.51 -31.44 -6.22
C LYS A 25 4.48 -31.69 -5.07
N SER A 26 5.15 -30.65 -4.56
CA SER A 26 6.18 -30.79 -3.53
C SER A 26 5.57 -30.91 -2.12
N GLN A 27 6.02 -31.92 -1.37
CA GLN A 27 5.70 -32.11 0.06
C GLN A 27 6.76 -31.46 0.98
N SER A 28 7.64 -30.63 0.43
CA SER A 28 8.63 -29.91 1.22
C SER A 28 7.96 -28.98 2.25
N LYS A 29 8.57 -28.85 3.43
CA LYS A 29 8.08 -27.97 4.52
C LYS A 29 7.82 -26.53 4.03
N ILE A 30 8.65 -26.03 3.11
CA ILE A 30 8.49 -24.69 2.52
C ILE A 30 7.26 -24.64 1.62
N ALA A 31 7.06 -25.64 0.74
CA ALA A 31 5.93 -25.69 -0.18
C ALA A 31 4.59 -25.78 0.56
N LEU A 32 4.52 -26.59 1.62
CA LEU A 32 3.36 -26.69 2.49
C LEU A 32 3.06 -25.37 3.22
N LYS A 33 4.08 -24.69 3.76
CA LYS A 33 3.92 -23.39 4.44
C LYS A 33 3.40 -22.31 3.49
N VAL A 34 3.94 -22.25 2.27
CA VAL A 34 3.49 -21.32 1.23
C VAL A 34 2.05 -21.63 0.81
N ARG A 35 1.71 -22.91 0.60
CA ARG A 35 0.34 -23.32 0.27
C ARG A 35 -0.65 -22.94 1.38
N GLN A 36 -0.30 -23.19 2.64
CA GLN A 36 -1.14 -22.85 3.78
C GLN A 36 -1.34 -21.32 3.90
N PHE A 37 -0.29 -20.54 3.63
CA PHE A 37 -0.41 -19.08 3.56
C PHE A 37 -1.40 -18.63 2.48
N PHE A 38 -1.32 -19.18 1.27
CA PHE A 38 -2.27 -18.85 0.19
C PHE A 38 -3.70 -19.27 0.51
N ILE A 39 -3.90 -20.44 1.11
CA ILE A 39 -5.23 -20.89 1.56
C ILE A 39 -5.77 -19.92 2.63
N GLY A 40 -4.95 -19.55 3.62
CA GLY A 40 -5.35 -18.58 4.64
C GLY A 40 -5.68 -17.20 4.06
N LEU A 41 -4.94 -16.74 3.05
CA LEU A 41 -5.24 -15.49 2.33
C LEU A 41 -6.59 -15.58 1.60
N LEU A 42 -6.84 -16.68 0.89
CA LEU A 42 -8.11 -16.92 0.19
C LEU A 42 -9.28 -17.02 1.17
N GLU A 43 -9.11 -17.73 2.30
CA GLU A 43 -10.11 -17.78 3.37
C GLU A 43 -10.39 -16.39 3.93
N GLY A 44 -9.36 -15.57 4.13
CA GLY A 44 -9.48 -14.17 4.53
C GLY A 44 -10.31 -13.34 3.55
N VAL A 45 -10.01 -13.41 2.25
CA VAL A 45 -10.77 -12.68 1.21
C VAL A 45 -12.21 -13.20 1.12
N LEU A 46 -12.42 -14.52 1.17
CA LEU A 46 -13.75 -15.13 1.11
C LEU A 46 -14.57 -14.89 2.39
N SER A 47 -13.92 -14.58 3.52
CA SER A 47 -14.61 -14.27 4.78
C SER A 47 -15.51 -13.02 4.66
N ILE A 48 -15.14 -12.08 3.78
CA ILE A 48 -15.92 -10.86 3.51
C ILE A 48 -17.34 -11.22 3.05
N PHE A 49 -17.49 -12.27 2.24
CA PHE A 49 -18.81 -12.71 1.75
C PHE A 49 -19.65 -13.43 2.82
N LYS A 50 -19.01 -13.92 3.89
CA LYS A 50 -19.67 -14.60 5.03
C LYS A 50 -20.11 -13.64 6.14
N MET A 51 -19.71 -12.36 6.08
CA MET A 51 -20.09 -11.36 7.08
C MET A 51 -21.57 -10.98 6.99
N GLN A 52 -22.22 -10.82 8.15
CA GLN A 52 -23.62 -10.39 8.21
C GLN A 52 -23.85 -8.99 7.60
N HIS A 53 -22.94 -8.04 7.84
CA HIS A 53 -23.02 -6.67 7.33
C HIS A 53 -21.99 -6.39 6.22
N LYS A 54 -21.93 -7.26 5.21
CA LYS A 54 -20.97 -7.14 4.10
C LYS A 54 -21.07 -5.83 3.30
N GLY A 55 -22.27 -5.27 3.13
CA GLY A 55 -22.47 -4.02 2.37
C GLY A 55 -21.73 -2.82 2.99
N PRO A 56 -22.04 -2.45 4.25
CA PRO A 56 -21.32 -1.38 4.96
C PRO A 56 -19.81 -1.61 5.03
N PHE A 57 -19.39 -2.85 5.25
CA PHE A 57 -17.97 -3.20 5.29
C PHE A 57 -17.25 -2.90 3.96
N ILE A 58 -17.82 -3.34 2.83
CA ILE A 58 -17.25 -3.09 1.49
C ILE A 58 -17.24 -1.58 1.19
N PHE A 59 -18.32 -0.87 1.53
CA PHE A 59 -18.40 0.58 1.35
C PHE A 59 -17.28 1.30 2.12
N HIS A 60 -17.13 1.03 3.43
CA HIS A 60 -16.09 1.66 4.24
C HIS A 60 -14.69 1.30 3.75
N THR A 61 -14.48 0.06 3.30
CA THR A 61 -13.20 -0.36 2.70
C THR A 61 -12.88 0.49 1.48
N LEU A 62 -13.79 0.55 0.50
CA LEU A 62 -13.58 1.36 -0.71
C LEU A 62 -13.42 2.85 -0.39
N PHE A 63 -14.20 3.37 0.55
CA PHE A 63 -14.09 4.75 1.02
C PHE A 63 -12.69 5.06 1.54
N ILE A 64 -12.12 4.20 2.40
CA ILE A 64 -10.76 4.37 2.92
C ILE A 64 -9.74 4.40 1.79
N TRP A 65 -9.83 3.47 0.83
CA TRP A 65 -8.92 3.44 -0.33
C TRP A 65 -9.00 4.72 -1.18
N VAL A 66 -10.21 5.19 -1.46
CA VAL A 66 -10.43 6.45 -2.21
C VAL A 66 -9.87 7.64 -1.43
N MET A 67 -10.09 7.72 -0.11
CA MET A 67 -9.52 8.79 0.71
C MET A 67 -7.99 8.76 0.73
N TYR A 68 -7.36 7.58 0.75
CA TYR A 68 -5.91 7.47 0.63
C TYR A 68 -5.39 7.98 -0.72
N LEU A 69 -6.03 7.60 -1.83
CA LEU A 69 -5.66 8.13 -3.15
C LEU A 69 -5.90 9.64 -3.27
N LEU A 70 -6.99 10.12 -2.68
CA LEU A 70 -7.31 11.54 -2.65
C LEU A 70 -6.29 12.33 -1.83
N MET A 71 -5.80 11.79 -0.72
CA MET A 71 -4.73 12.39 0.09
C MET A 71 -3.46 12.60 -0.75
N PHE A 72 -3.08 11.61 -1.57
CA PHE A 72 -1.95 11.77 -2.48
C PHE A 72 -2.23 12.87 -3.52
N TYR A 73 -3.39 12.84 -4.16
CA TYR A 73 -3.78 13.85 -5.14
C TYR A 73 -3.75 15.27 -4.55
N VAL A 74 -4.39 15.49 -3.41
CA VAL A 74 -4.44 16.81 -2.75
C VAL A 74 -3.03 17.28 -2.39
N THR A 75 -2.14 16.40 -1.96
CA THR A 75 -0.77 16.76 -1.60
C THR A 75 0.05 17.17 -2.83
N THR A 76 -0.28 16.70 -4.04
CA THR A 76 0.40 17.16 -5.26
C THR A 76 0.16 18.65 -5.49
N LEU A 77 -0.97 19.18 -5.04
CA LEU A 77 -1.31 20.61 -5.15
C LEU A 77 -0.43 21.48 -4.24
N ALA A 78 0.15 20.92 -3.18
CA ALA A 78 1.03 21.64 -2.27
C ALA A 78 2.46 21.84 -2.83
N VAL A 79 2.87 21.05 -3.82
CA VAL A 79 4.20 21.12 -4.45
C VAL A 79 4.05 21.59 -5.89
N LYS A 80 4.53 22.80 -6.19
CA LYS A 80 4.36 23.44 -7.51
C LYS A 80 4.82 22.56 -8.68
N ASP A 81 5.93 21.84 -8.51
CA ASP A 81 6.50 20.98 -9.56
C ASP A 81 5.75 19.66 -9.76
N LEU A 82 4.76 19.35 -8.92
CA LEU A 82 3.91 18.17 -9.02
C LEU A 82 2.48 18.49 -9.50
N HIS A 83 2.23 19.74 -9.91
CA HIS A 83 0.95 20.13 -10.49
C HIS A 83 0.73 19.39 -11.83
N GLY A 84 -0.42 18.72 -11.95
CA GLY A 84 -0.77 18.00 -13.18
C GLY A 84 -0.06 16.65 -13.37
N VAL A 85 0.58 16.11 -12.33
CA VAL A 85 1.13 14.75 -12.35
C VAL A 85 0.04 13.74 -12.70
N SER A 86 0.38 12.78 -13.56
CA SER A 86 -0.56 11.76 -14.02
C SER A 86 -1.12 10.95 -12.85
N THR A 87 -2.39 10.54 -12.95
CA THR A 87 -3.01 9.64 -11.97
C THR A 87 -2.24 8.31 -11.84
N GLY A 88 -1.61 7.85 -12.92
CA GLY A 88 -0.74 6.67 -12.91
C GLY A 88 0.46 6.84 -11.99
N ALA A 89 1.14 7.98 -12.03
CA ALA A 89 2.26 8.28 -11.15
C ALA A 89 1.83 8.30 -9.68
N ILE A 90 0.67 8.90 -9.38
CA ILE A 90 0.08 8.91 -8.03
C ILE A 90 -0.19 7.48 -7.54
N LEU A 91 -0.77 6.62 -8.39
CA LEU A 91 -1.05 5.23 -8.03
C LEU A 91 0.23 4.43 -7.74
N ILE A 92 1.26 4.58 -8.57
CA ILE A 92 2.54 3.89 -8.37
C ILE A 92 3.23 4.38 -7.09
N ALA A 93 3.21 5.69 -6.82
CA ALA A 93 3.72 6.27 -5.59
C ALA A 93 2.96 5.76 -4.35
N PHE A 94 1.62 5.68 -4.43
CA PHE A 94 0.80 5.11 -3.36
C PHE A 94 1.16 3.65 -3.06
N ILE A 95 1.29 2.82 -4.10
CA ILE A 95 1.68 1.41 -3.94
C ILE A 95 3.08 1.33 -3.32
N ALA A 96 4.06 2.07 -3.84
CA ALA A 96 5.43 2.06 -3.32
C ALA A 96 5.48 2.48 -1.85
N GLY A 97 4.83 3.60 -1.50
CA GLY A 97 4.77 4.11 -0.13
C GLY A 97 4.10 3.10 0.83
N SER A 98 3.02 2.45 0.42
CA SER A 98 2.31 1.47 1.25
C SER A 98 3.20 0.29 1.69
N PHE A 99 4.06 -0.20 0.79
CA PHE A 99 5.01 -1.27 1.12
C PHE A 99 6.08 -0.83 2.12
N THR A 100 6.54 0.42 2.06
CA THR A 100 7.57 0.90 3.01
C THR A 100 7.08 0.93 4.45
N ILE A 101 5.81 1.32 4.68
CA ILE A 101 5.21 1.32 6.01
C ILE A 101 5.04 -0.11 6.53
N ALA A 102 4.67 -1.05 5.65
CA ALA A 102 4.49 -2.45 6.02
C ALA A 102 5.81 -3.20 6.26
N ALA A 103 6.87 -2.87 5.50
CA ALA A 103 8.14 -3.58 5.52
C ALA A 103 9.14 -3.01 6.54
N THR A 104 8.93 -1.81 7.05
CA THR A 104 9.88 -1.12 7.94
C THR A 104 9.19 -0.53 9.16
N ASN A 105 9.96 0.03 10.10
CA ASN A 105 9.44 0.67 11.32
C ASN A 105 8.71 1.99 10.99
N GLY A 106 7.48 1.90 10.49
CA GLY A 106 6.64 3.05 10.17
C GLY A 106 7.08 3.85 8.93
N GLY A 107 7.99 3.32 8.11
CA GLY A 107 8.39 3.96 6.85
C GLY A 107 9.29 5.20 7.00
N ILE A 108 9.81 5.50 8.19
CA ILE A 108 10.66 6.68 8.38
C ILE A 108 11.89 6.62 7.46
N PHE A 109 12.18 7.71 6.75
CA PHE A 109 13.18 7.83 5.67
C PHE A 109 12.91 7.00 4.40
N VAL A 110 12.53 5.72 4.53
CA VAL A 110 12.31 4.82 3.40
C VAL A 110 11.09 5.24 2.58
N TYR A 111 10.05 5.77 3.22
CA TYR A 111 8.85 6.25 2.54
C TYR A 111 9.15 7.40 1.57
N PRO A 112 9.76 8.53 1.99
CA PRO A 112 10.14 9.60 1.04
C PRO A 112 11.00 9.13 -0.13
N LEU A 113 11.97 8.24 0.13
CA LEU A 113 12.84 7.69 -0.92
C LEU A 113 12.06 6.80 -1.90
N ALA A 114 11.13 5.99 -1.41
CA ALA A 114 10.29 5.15 -2.26
C ALA A 114 9.34 5.99 -3.13
N ILE A 115 8.82 7.10 -2.60
CA ILE A 115 8.04 8.05 -3.42
C ILE A 115 8.93 8.71 -4.48
N GLY A 116 10.15 9.11 -4.11
CA GLY A 116 11.16 9.63 -5.04
C GLY A 116 11.42 8.66 -6.19
N ALA A 117 11.68 7.39 -5.88
CA ALA A 117 11.89 6.35 -6.87
C ALA A 117 10.64 6.10 -7.73
N ALA A 118 9.44 6.09 -7.13
CA ALA A 118 8.18 5.87 -7.83
C ALA A 118 7.87 6.98 -8.85
N PHE A 119 8.03 8.25 -8.45
CA PHE A 119 7.85 9.39 -9.36
C PHE A 119 8.98 9.50 -10.39
N GLY A 120 10.20 9.04 -10.05
CA GLY A 120 11.30 8.92 -11.01
C GLY A 120 10.99 7.99 -12.20
N LEU A 121 10.10 7.00 -12.03
CA LEU A 121 9.63 6.15 -13.15
C LEU A 121 8.79 6.93 -14.18
N PHE A 122 8.34 8.13 -13.85
CA PHE A 122 7.55 9.02 -14.69
C PHE A 122 8.33 10.28 -15.08
N ASP A 123 9.67 10.23 -14.99
CA ASP A 123 10.59 11.35 -15.30
C ASP A 123 10.31 12.63 -14.49
N ILE A 124 9.76 12.49 -13.28
CA ILE A 124 9.55 13.60 -12.34
C ILE A 124 10.83 13.85 -11.56
N ALA A 125 11.18 15.11 -11.35
CA ALA A 125 12.39 15.49 -10.62
C ALA A 125 12.41 14.91 -9.19
N GLU A 126 13.60 14.47 -8.76
CA GLU A 126 13.79 13.78 -7.49
C GLU A 126 13.49 14.66 -6.28
N HIS A 127 14.01 15.90 -6.26
CA HIS A 127 13.83 16.82 -5.14
C HIS A 127 12.36 17.10 -4.77
N PRO A 128 11.48 17.50 -5.69
CA PRO A 128 10.06 17.70 -5.36
C PRO A 128 9.35 16.39 -4.99
N SER A 129 9.78 15.26 -5.55
CA SER A 129 9.22 13.94 -5.24
C SER A 129 9.51 13.48 -3.82
N ILE A 130 10.77 13.64 -3.37
CA ILE A 130 11.16 13.34 -1.99
C ILE A 130 10.49 14.32 -1.02
N ALA A 131 10.39 15.60 -1.38
CA ALA A 131 9.68 16.60 -0.58
C ALA A 131 8.21 16.22 -0.38
N PHE A 132 7.52 15.80 -1.44
CA PHE A 132 6.15 15.27 -1.36
C PHE A 132 6.06 14.09 -0.40
N GLY A 133 6.99 13.12 -0.51
CA GLY A 133 7.03 11.96 0.37
C GLY A 133 7.20 12.34 1.85
N TRP A 134 8.02 13.36 2.14
CA TRP A 134 8.16 13.91 3.49
C TRP A 134 6.89 14.59 4.00
N ILE A 135 6.23 15.41 3.17
CA ILE A 135 4.97 16.07 3.54
C ILE A 135 3.92 15.01 3.90
N MET A 136 3.78 13.98 3.07
CA MET A 136 2.84 12.88 3.28
C MET A 136 3.11 12.13 4.59
N TRP A 137 4.35 11.63 4.75
CA TRP A 137 4.72 10.82 5.91
C TRP A 137 4.63 11.60 7.22
N SER A 138 5.13 12.83 7.24
CA SER A 138 5.12 13.68 8.44
C SER A 138 3.70 14.10 8.82
N SER A 139 2.87 14.50 7.86
CA SER A 139 1.47 14.88 8.11
C SER A 139 0.69 13.71 8.71
N GLN A 140 0.83 12.51 8.13
CA GLN A 140 0.15 11.33 8.63
C GLN A 140 0.66 10.93 10.03
N THR A 141 1.97 10.96 10.25
CA THR A 141 2.57 10.64 11.55
C THR A 141 2.12 11.61 12.62
N LEU A 142 2.14 12.91 12.32
CA LEU A 142 1.71 13.96 13.24
C LEU A 142 0.22 13.82 13.58
N MET A 143 -0.62 13.56 12.57
CA MET A 143 -2.05 13.29 12.78
C MET A 143 -2.26 12.10 13.73
N ILE A 144 -1.55 10.98 13.52
CA ILE A 144 -1.66 9.79 14.38
C ILE A 144 -1.21 10.11 15.80
N ILE A 145 -0.11 10.84 15.98
CA ILE A 145 0.37 11.25 17.31
C ILE A 145 -0.68 12.13 17.99
N ILE A 146 -1.15 13.19 17.34
CA ILE A 146 -2.11 14.13 17.93
C ILE A 146 -3.43 13.44 18.25
N LEU A 147 -4.08 12.81 17.27
CA LEU A 147 -5.39 12.19 17.46
C LEU A 147 -5.31 10.96 18.36
N GLY A 148 -4.23 10.18 18.26
CA GLY A 148 -3.98 9.03 19.13
C GLY A 148 -3.79 9.45 20.59
N SER A 149 -2.98 10.49 20.85
CA SER A 149 -2.82 11.04 22.20
C SER A 149 -4.12 11.62 22.74
N LEU A 150 -4.88 12.37 21.94
CA LEU A 150 -6.19 12.88 22.35
C LEU A 150 -7.16 11.74 22.68
N SER A 151 -7.20 10.68 21.85
CA SER A 151 -8.04 9.51 22.11
C SER A 151 -7.68 8.84 23.45
N PHE A 152 -6.39 8.69 23.75
CA PHE A 152 -5.92 8.15 25.02
C PHE A 152 -6.36 8.98 26.23
N LEU A 153 -6.33 10.32 26.12
CA LEU A 153 -6.79 11.22 27.18
C LEU A 153 -8.30 11.20 27.37
N PHE A 154 -9.07 11.09 26.28
CA PHE A 154 -10.53 11.09 26.32
C PHE A 154 -11.14 9.73 26.68
N LEU A 155 -10.43 8.62 26.45
CA LEU A 155 -10.93 7.27 26.72
C LEU A 155 -11.40 7.11 28.19
N PRO A 156 -10.63 7.51 29.23
CA PRO A 156 -11.09 7.41 30.61
C PRO A 156 -12.27 8.32 30.93
N ILE A 157 -12.40 9.46 30.25
CA ILE A 157 -13.49 10.41 30.47
C ILE A 157 -14.79 9.87 29.86
N TYR A 158 -14.72 9.34 28.65
CA TYR A 158 -15.86 8.74 27.97
C TYR A 158 -16.32 7.45 28.65
N ASN A 159 -15.37 6.62 29.08
CA ASN A 159 -15.66 5.32 29.70
C ASN A 159 -15.98 5.42 31.21
N ARG A 160 -16.11 6.62 31.78
CA ARG A 160 -16.54 6.87 33.16
C ARG A 160 -18.06 6.72 33.38
N ARG A 161 -18.87 6.71 32.32
CA ARG A 161 -20.34 6.57 32.39
C ARG A 161 -20.84 5.19 31.93
N LYS A 162 -20.04 4.15 32.18
CA LYS A 162 -20.47 2.75 32.25
C LYS A 162 -19.81 2.10 33.45
#